data_AF-A0A7L3UNE3-F1
#
_entry.id   AF-A0A7L3UNE3-F1
#
_cell.length_a   1.000
_cell.length_b   1.000
_cell.length_c   1.000
_cell.angle_alpha   90.00
_cell.angle_beta   90.00
_cell.angle_gamma   90.00
#
_symmetry.space_group_name_H-M   'P 1'
#
loop_
_entity.id
_entity.type
_entity.pdbx_description
1 polymer ?
#
loop_
_entity_poly.entity_id
_entity_poly.type
_entity_poly.pdbx_seq_one_letter_code
_entity_poly.pdbx_strand_id
1 'polypeptide(L)' 'HQAAHWVLPHSPALARFYCSTQRGAARRLVLRMDPSVKRTICRRCCSLLLPGTGGCLRLRGG' A
#
# COMPACT_ATOMS: atom_id res chain seq x y z
N HIS A 1 7.22 -1.13 -2.07
CA HIS A 1 6.17 -0.73 -3.04
C HIS A 1 6.13 -1.66 -4.26
N GLN A 2 7.13 -1.65 -5.15
CA GLN A 2 7.12 -2.47 -6.38
C GLN A 2 6.91 -3.98 -6.11
N ALA A 3 7.63 -4.55 -5.13
CA ALA A 3 7.45 -5.95 -4.74
C ALA A 3 6.02 -6.29 -4.30
N ALA A 4 5.34 -5.36 -3.61
CA ALA A 4 3.98 -5.55 -3.15
C ALA A 4 2.96 -5.54 -4.31
N HIS A 5 3.21 -4.76 -5.38
CA HIS A 5 2.41 -4.79 -6.60
C HIS A 5 2.57 -6.11 -7.37
N TRP A 6 3.81 -6.55 -7.57
CA TRP A 6 4.11 -7.79 -8.30
C TRP A 6 3.51 -9.04 -7.65
N VAL A 7 3.55 -9.10 -6.32
CA VAL A 7 3.05 -10.29 -5.61
C VAL A 7 1.55 -10.25 -5.33
N LEU A 8 0.89 -9.09 -5.45
CA LEU A 8 -0.54 -8.95 -5.16
C LEU A 8 -1.43 -9.98 -5.88
N PRO A 9 -1.29 -10.23 -7.21
CA PRO A 9 -2.13 -11.23 -7.90
C PRO A 9 -1.83 -12.68 -7.49
N HIS A 10 -0.66 -12.95 -6.91
CA HIS A 10 -0.22 -14.29 -6.51
C HIS A 10 -0.53 -14.58 -5.04
N SER A 11 -0.31 -13.60 -4.16
CA SER A 11 -0.51 -13.72 -2.71
C SER A 11 -0.81 -12.35 -2.07
N PRO A 12 -2.07 -12.08 -1.71
CA PRO A 12 -2.43 -10.82 -1.05
C PRO A 12 -1.85 -10.72 0.38
N ALA A 13 -1.59 -11.86 1.04
CA ALA A 13 -0.93 -11.88 2.34
C ALA A 13 0.52 -11.37 2.26
N LEU A 14 1.26 -11.77 1.23
CA LEU A 14 2.64 -11.33 1.05
C LEU A 14 2.72 -9.85 0.64
N ALA A 15 1.76 -9.37 -0.17
CA ALA A 15 1.65 -7.95 -0.49
C ALA A 15 1.43 -7.09 0.78
N ARG A 16 0.57 -7.55 1.71
CA ARG A 16 0.38 -6.90 3.02
C ARG A 16 1.65 -6.90 3.86
N PHE A 17 2.38 -8.02 3.87
CA PHE A 17 3.67 -8.11 4.57
C PHE A 17 4.64 -7.04 4.05
N TYR A 18 4.87 -6.96 2.75
CA TYR A 18 5.75 -5.94 2.15
C TYR A 18 5.33 -4.51 2.49
N CYS A 19 4.03 -4.20 2.46
CA CYS A 19 3.53 -2.89 2.83
C CYS A 19 3.69 -2.57 4.32
N SER A 20 3.45 -3.56 5.20
CA SER A 20 3.64 -3.40 6.64
C SER A 20 5.11 -3.17 6.99
N THR A 21 6.02 -3.94 6.37
CA THR A 21 7.47 -3.82 6.53
C THR A 21 7.96 -2.47 6.03
N GLN A 22 7.52 -2.03 4.85
CA GLN A 22 7.88 -0.74 4.29
C GLN A 22 7.44 0.42 5.20
N ARG A 23 6.23 0.35 5.75
CA ARG A 23 5.70 1.37 6.66
C ARG A 23 6.42 1.35 8.01
N GLY A 24 6.75 0.18 8.54
CA GLY A 24 7.54 0.03 9.75
C GLY A 24 8.94 0.59 9.59
N ALA A 25 9.61 0.31 8.46
CA ALA A 25 10.91 0.87 8.12
C ALA A 25 10.84 2.40 8.01
N ALA A 26 9.86 2.95 7.29
CA ALA A 26 9.70 4.40 7.17
C ALA A 26 9.49 5.09 8.52
N ARG A 27 8.74 4.49 9.44
CA ARG A 27 8.56 5.03 10.81
C ARG A 27 9.86 5.01 11.62
N ARG A 28 10.57 3.87 11.61
CA ARG A 28 11.83 3.72 12.36
C ARG A 28 12.92 4.68 11.86
N LEU A 29 12.96 4.91 10.55
CA LEU A 29 13.93 5.80 9.91
C LEU A 29 13.45 7.26 9.83
N VAL A 30 12.26 7.58 10.35
CA VAL A 30 11.65 8.92 10.26
C VAL A 30 11.56 9.44 8.81
N LEU A 31 11.38 8.52 7.87
CA LEU A 31 11.28 8.83 6.44
C LEU A 31 9.85 9.21 6.06
N ARG A 32 9.73 10.29 5.30
CA ARG A 32 8.47 10.69 4.67
C ARG A 32 8.27 9.88 3.39
N MET A 33 7.27 9.01 3.39
CA MET A 33 6.82 8.35 2.16
C MET A 33 6.18 9.37 1.22
N ASP A 34 6.45 9.21 -0.08
CA ASP A 34 5.79 9.98 -1.11
C ASP A 34 4.25 9.89 -1.00
N PRO A 35 3.50 11.00 -1.11
CA PRO A 35 2.05 10.99 -0.97
C PRO A 35 1.32 10.06 -1.95
N SER A 36 1.83 9.83 -3.17
CA SER A 36 1.22 8.89 -4.12
C SER A 36 1.33 7.46 -3.60
N VAL A 37 2.52 7.05 -3.13
CA VAL A 37 2.78 5.73 -2.55
C VAL A 37 2.05 5.53 -1.23
N LYS A 38 1.93 6.57 -0.40
CA LYS A 38 1.21 6.48 0.88
C LYS A 38 -0.29 6.26 0.67
N ARG A 39 -0.88 6.84 -0.37
CA ARG A 39 -2.31 6.73 -0.70
C ARG A 39 -2.69 5.37 -1.29
N THR A 40 -1.74 4.64 -1.88
CA THR A 40 -1.97 3.28 -2.40
C THR A 40 -1.91 2.20 -1.31
N ILE A 41 -1.70 2.54 -0.04
CA ILE A 41 -1.61 1.56 1.06
C ILE A 41 -2.64 1.87 2.15
N CYS A 42 -3.51 0.92 2.47
CA CYS A 42 -4.50 1.06 3.53
C CYS A 42 -3.83 1.31 4.90
N ARG A 43 -4.30 2.31 5.64
CA ARG A 43 -3.74 2.68 6.95
C ARG A 43 -3.98 1.64 8.05
N ARG A 44 -5.08 0.87 7.96
CA ARG A 44 -5.49 -0.08 9.01
C ARG A 44 -4.92 -1.48 8.79
N CYS A 45 -5.06 -2.03 7.59
CA CYS A 45 -4.67 -3.42 7.28
C CYS A 45 -3.44 -3.56 6.38
N CYS A 46 -2.76 -2.45 6.05
CA CYS A 46 -1.56 -2.44 5.20
C CYS A 46 -1.73 -3.10 3.82
N SER A 47 -2.97 -3.24 3.33
CA SER A 47 -3.24 -3.80 2.00
C SER A 47 -3.00 -2.77 0.89
N LEU A 48 -2.58 -3.22 -0.29
CA LEU A 48 -2.53 -2.36 -1.48
C LEU A 48 -3.95 -2.03 -1.94
N LEU A 49 -4.19 -0.74 -2.15
CA LEU A 49 -5.40 -0.20 -2.74
C LEU A 49 -5.12 -0.03 -4.24
N LEU A 50 -5.30 -1.10 -5.02
CA LEU A 50 -5.38 -0.97 -6.48
C LEU A 50 -6.81 -0.66 -6.91
N PRO A 51 -6.98 0.25 -7.88
CA PRO A 51 -8.25 0.37 -8.58
C PRO A 51 -8.58 -0.98 -9.23
N GLY A 52 -9.77 -1.51 -8.91
CA GLY A 52 -10.31 -2.73 -9.52
C GLY A 52 -10.17 -4.05 -8.73
N THR A 53 -9.28 -4.16 -7.73
CA THR A 53 -9.05 -5.46 -7.04
C THR A 53 -9.04 -5.41 -5.51
N GLY A 54 -8.71 -4.28 -4.88
CA GLY A 54 -8.51 -4.22 -3.42
C GLY A 54 -9.03 -2.97 -2.72
N GLY A 55 -9.58 -2.00 -3.47
CA GLY A 55 -10.15 -0.78 -2.91
C GLY A 55 -11.15 -0.14 -3.86
N CYS A 56 -12.24 0.37 -3.28
CA CYS A 56 -13.16 1.25 -4.00
C CYS A 56 -12.58 2.67 -3.98
N LEU A 57 -11.86 3.05 -5.05
CA LEU A 57 -11.42 4.43 -5.27
C LEU A 57 -12.66 5.24 -5.68
N ARG A 58 -13.24 5.98 -4.73
CA ARG A 58 -14.30 6.95 -5.03
C ARG A 58 -13.66 8.32 -5.26
N LEU A 59 -13.62 8.75 -6.51
CA LEU A 59 -13.28 10.13 -6.86
C LEU A 59 -14.49 10.99 -6.46
N ARG A 60 -14.32 11.83 -5.44
CA ARG A 60 -15.22 12.97 -5.20
C ARG A 60 -14.61 14.15 -5.94
N GLY A 61 -15.38 14.73 -6.86
CA GLY A 61 -14.94 15.74 -7.84
C GLY A 61 -14.23 16.95 -7.23
N GLY A 62 -13.40 17.58 -8.08
CA GLY A 62 -12.60 18.77 -7.79
C GLY A 62 -13.32 20.08 -8.04
#